data_AF-A0A5D2F2H2-F1
#
_entry.id   AF-A0A5D2F2H2-F1
#
_cell.length_a   1.000
_cell.length_b   1.000
_cell.length_c   1.000
_cell.angle_alpha   90.00
_cell.angle_beta   90.00
_cell.angle_gamma   90.00
#
_symmetry.space_group_name_H-M   'P 1'
#
loop_
_entity.id
_entity.type
_entity.pdbx_description
1 polymer ?
#
loop_
_entity_poly.entity_id
_entity_poly.type
_entity_poly.pdbx_seq_one_letter_code
_entity_poly.pdbx_strand_id
1 'polypeptide(L)'
;MSTLSMQLTSDFHILSKGKCHPCPSLKSLSSRIGGMLCNYGSSSKYKKLDSKLERKMIEMKGSASGQSNFKSIDSIILRFPQFREGLRNLRGVFKQYDEDSNGTIDREELNRCLEKLQLHFTKEEVEDLFHSCDIDGSEGIQFNEFIVLLCLIYLLMKPSSSPDNTLKMHSLQLEATFDTIVEAFLFLDKNGDGKLNKKDVMKALNEASPWERSPACVTRTRFKEMDWDKNGKVCFREFLFAFINWVGIESDEELPDSGT
;
A
#
# COMPACT_ATOMS: atom_id res chain seq x y z
N MET A 1 20.24 8.37 -14.66
CA MET A 1 19.24 7.27 -14.61
C MET A 1 19.88 6.13 -13.84
N SER A 2 19.42 5.89 -12.61
CA SER A 2 20.12 5.01 -11.65
C SER A 2 20.04 3.54 -12.07
N THR A 3 21.14 2.82 -11.82
CA THR A 3 21.43 1.42 -12.17
C THR A 3 20.32 0.44 -11.74
N LEU A 4 19.52 0.80 -10.73
CA LEU A 4 18.35 0.07 -10.23
C LEU A 4 17.16 0.05 -11.22
N SER A 5 16.96 1.11 -12.00
CA SER A 5 15.88 1.18 -13.01
C SER A 5 16.13 0.22 -14.17
N MET A 6 17.40 0.01 -14.54
CA MET A 6 17.76 -1.02 -15.53
C MET A 6 17.63 -2.44 -14.97
N GLN A 7 17.82 -2.64 -13.66
CA GLN A 7 17.72 -3.96 -13.03
C GLN A 7 16.27 -4.47 -12.99
N LEU A 8 15.30 -3.64 -12.60
CA LEU A 8 13.88 -4.03 -12.57
C LEU A 8 13.32 -4.31 -13.96
N THR A 9 13.76 -3.54 -14.96
CA THR A 9 13.37 -3.74 -16.37
C THR A 9 14.02 -5.00 -16.95
N SER A 10 15.27 -5.30 -16.56
CA SER A 10 15.98 -6.52 -16.96
C SER A 10 15.41 -7.77 -16.32
N ASP A 11 15.03 -7.72 -15.04
CA ASP A 11 14.40 -8.84 -14.33
C ASP A 11 13.02 -9.19 -14.91
N PHE A 12 12.28 -8.19 -15.40
CA PHE A 12 11.04 -8.41 -16.16
C PHE A 12 11.29 -9.04 -17.54
N HIS A 13 12.38 -8.65 -18.22
CA HIS A 13 12.72 -9.19 -19.53
C HIS A 13 13.33 -10.60 -19.46
N ILE A 14 14.00 -10.96 -18.36
CA ILE A 14 14.52 -12.32 -18.11
C ILE A 14 13.38 -13.31 -17.82
N LEU A 15 12.25 -12.84 -17.27
CA LEU A 15 11.06 -13.66 -17.02
C LEU A 15 10.39 -14.20 -18.30
N SER A 16 10.66 -13.65 -19.49
CA SER A 16 10.16 -14.20 -20.76
C SER A 16 10.93 -15.45 -21.23
N LYS A 17 12.12 -15.70 -20.67
CA LYS A 17 12.99 -16.84 -21.04
C LYS A 17 12.94 -17.96 -20.01
N GLY A 18 11.77 -18.55 -19.80
CA GLY A 18 11.58 -19.98 -19.47
C GLY A 18 12.27 -20.60 -18.23
N LYS A 19 12.98 -19.85 -17.39
CA LYS A 19 13.58 -20.35 -16.15
C LYS A 19 13.19 -19.44 -14.98
N CYS A 20 12.30 -19.92 -14.08
CA CYS A 20 12.05 -19.28 -12.78
C CYS A 20 13.34 -19.41 -11.94
N HIS A 21 14.25 -18.44 -12.05
CA HIS A 21 15.24 -18.20 -11.00
C HIS A 21 14.61 -17.22 -10.00
N PRO A 22 14.61 -17.53 -8.69
CA PRO A 22 14.09 -16.58 -7.72
C PRO A 22 15.03 -15.37 -7.67
N CYS A 23 14.48 -14.19 -7.93
CA CYS A 23 15.23 -12.93 -7.99
C CYS A 23 16.00 -12.73 -6.67
N PRO A 24 17.34 -12.59 -6.69
CA PRO A 24 18.15 -12.47 -5.48
C PRO A 24 17.73 -11.30 -4.58
N SER A 25 17.30 -10.20 -5.20
CA SER A 25 16.80 -8.98 -4.56
C SER A 25 15.47 -9.21 -3.81
N LEU A 26 14.62 -10.13 -4.29
CA LEU A 26 13.37 -10.51 -3.62
C LEU A 26 13.57 -11.59 -2.54
N LYS A 27 14.61 -12.41 -2.64
CA LYS A 27 14.94 -13.41 -1.61
C LYS A 27 15.30 -12.77 -0.26
N SER A 28 16.01 -11.63 -0.30
CA SER A 28 16.39 -10.88 0.91
C SER A 28 15.15 -10.40 1.67
N LEU A 29 14.16 -9.81 0.97
CA LEU A 29 12.90 -9.33 1.55
C LEU A 29 11.99 -10.48 2.02
N SER A 30 11.86 -11.55 1.23
CA SER A 30 11.08 -12.74 1.60
C SER A 30 11.58 -13.42 2.87
N SER A 31 12.90 -13.44 3.11
CA SER A 31 13.50 -14.10 4.27
C SER A 31 13.41 -13.30 5.57
N ARG A 32 13.47 -11.96 5.50
CA ARG A 32 13.27 -11.08 6.66
C ARG A 32 11.81 -11.04 7.13
N ILE A 33 10.87 -11.03 6.19
CA ILE A 33 9.44 -10.89 6.49
C ILE A 33 8.82 -12.23 6.92
N GLY A 34 9.27 -13.35 6.32
CA GLY A 34 8.69 -14.67 6.59
C GLY A 34 8.98 -15.26 7.98
N GLY A 35 9.99 -14.74 8.70
CA GLY A 35 10.41 -15.25 10.00
C GLY A 35 9.90 -14.47 11.21
N MET A 36 9.41 -13.23 11.03
CA MET A 36 9.21 -12.29 12.14
C MET A 36 7.75 -12.15 12.61
N LEU A 37 6.77 -12.64 11.83
CA LEU A 37 5.35 -12.29 12.01
C LEU A 37 4.43 -13.45 12.46
N CYS A 38 5.00 -14.50 13.05
CA CYS A 38 4.22 -15.65 13.52
C CYS A 38 3.79 -15.52 14.99
N ASN A 39 3.14 -14.42 15.39
CA ASN A 39 2.43 -14.43 16.67
C ASN A 39 1.35 -13.35 16.93
N TYR A 40 0.43 -13.06 16.01
CA TYR A 40 -0.76 -12.25 16.38
C TYR A 40 -2.07 -12.89 15.91
N GLY A 41 -2.54 -13.85 16.71
CA GLY A 41 -3.90 -14.34 16.66
C GLY A 41 -4.87 -13.36 17.33
N SER A 42 -5.54 -12.51 16.55
CA SER A 42 -6.93 -12.13 16.84
C SER A 42 -7.62 -11.61 15.57
N SER A 43 -8.15 -12.56 14.79
CA SER A 43 -8.98 -12.33 13.59
C SER A 43 -10.23 -11.47 13.84
N SER A 44 -10.53 -11.10 15.10
CA SER A 44 -11.78 -10.40 15.46
C SER A 44 -11.69 -8.88 15.53
N LYS A 45 -10.50 -8.28 15.74
CA LYS A 45 -10.41 -6.83 16.05
C LYS A 45 -10.59 -5.92 14.83
N TYR A 46 -10.04 -6.29 13.68
CA TYR A 46 -9.98 -5.38 12.50
C TYR A 46 -11.15 -5.49 11.51
N LYS A 47 -12.06 -6.47 11.72
CA LYS A 47 -13.16 -6.78 10.81
C LYS A 47 -14.06 -5.59 10.50
N LYS A 48 -14.24 -4.68 11.46
CA LYS A 48 -15.10 -3.49 11.30
C LYS A 48 -14.50 -2.50 10.31
N LEU A 49 -13.20 -2.21 10.43
CA LEU A 49 -12.48 -1.34 9.50
C LEU A 49 -12.41 -1.96 8.11
N ASP A 50 -12.06 -3.24 8.02
CA ASP A 50 -12.01 -3.96 6.74
C ASP A 50 -13.37 -3.94 6.03
N SER A 51 -14.46 -4.18 6.76
CA SER A 51 -15.82 -4.09 6.21
C SER A 51 -16.18 -2.68 5.71
N LYS A 52 -15.69 -1.62 6.38
CA LYS A 52 -15.88 -0.23 5.93
C LYS A 52 -15.11 0.02 4.62
N LEU A 53 -13.84 -0.41 4.55
CA LEU A 53 -12.98 -0.25 3.37
C LEU A 53 -13.50 -1.05 2.18
N GLU A 54 -13.92 -2.30 2.40
CA GLU A 54 -14.55 -3.15 1.39
C GLU A 54 -15.77 -2.48 0.77
N ARG A 55 -16.68 -1.94 1.60
CA ARG A 55 -17.85 -1.21 1.12
C ARG A 55 -17.46 0.01 0.28
N LYS A 56 -16.44 0.76 0.70
CA LYS A 56 -15.92 1.90 -0.07
C LYS A 56 -15.32 1.50 -1.41
N MET A 57 -14.59 0.40 -1.47
CA MET A 57 -14.05 -0.12 -2.74
C MET A 57 -15.18 -0.53 -3.70
N ILE A 58 -16.21 -1.20 -3.20
CA ILE A 58 -17.38 -1.58 -4.01
C ILE A 58 -18.12 -0.33 -4.53
N GLU A 59 -18.36 0.66 -3.67
CA GLU A 59 -18.98 1.94 -4.05
C GLU A 59 -18.18 2.64 -5.16
N MET A 60 -16.86 2.75 -5.00
CA MET A 60 -15.97 3.37 -5.98
C MET A 60 -15.92 2.62 -7.32
N LYS A 61 -15.92 1.28 -7.28
CA LYS A 61 -15.95 0.43 -8.48
C LYS A 61 -17.24 0.65 -9.28
N GLY A 62 -18.38 0.79 -8.61
CA GLY A 62 -19.68 1.01 -9.23
C GLY A 62 -19.82 2.39 -9.90
N SER A 63 -19.17 3.42 -9.36
CA SER A 63 -19.15 4.77 -9.95
C SER A 63 -18.10 4.95 -11.05
N ALA A 64 -17.03 4.14 -11.04
CA ALA A 64 -15.99 4.17 -12.07
C ALA A 64 -16.51 3.51 -13.35
N SER A 65 -16.96 4.32 -14.32
CA SER A 65 -17.31 3.89 -15.68
C SER A 65 -16.08 3.33 -16.42
N GLY A 66 -15.70 2.07 -16.14
CA GLY A 66 -14.87 1.18 -16.97
C GLY A 66 -13.44 1.60 -17.33
N GLN A 67 -13.00 2.83 -17.03
CA GLN A 67 -11.73 3.37 -17.50
C GLN A 67 -10.73 3.49 -16.35
N SER A 68 -10.01 2.41 -16.11
CA SER A 68 -8.78 2.45 -15.33
C SER A 68 -7.68 3.13 -16.15
N ASN A 69 -6.86 3.99 -15.53
CA ASN A 69 -5.63 4.48 -16.16
C ASN A 69 -4.64 3.32 -16.45
N PHE A 70 -4.83 2.17 -15.81
CA PHE A 70 -4.02 0.98 -16.01
C PHE A 70 -4.60 0.10 -17.11
N LYS A 71 -3.75 -0.20 -18.10
CA LYS A 71 -4.05 -1.15 -19.18
C LYS A 71 -3.52 -2.55 -18.85
N SER A 72 -2.53 -2.62 -17.97
CA SER A 72 -1.85 -3.85 -17.55
C SER A 72 -1.27 -3.68 -16.16
N ILE A 73 -0.92 -4.79 -15.51
CA ILE A 73 -0.14 -4.76 -14.26
C ILE A 73 1.23 -4.09 -14.49
N ASP A 74 1.84 -4.27 -15.65
CA ASP A 74 3.08 -3.58 -16.00
C ASP A 74 2.91 -2.06 -15.98
N SER A 75 1.73 -1.57 -16.36
CA SER A 75 1.41 -0.13 -16.28
C SER A 75 1.40 0.36 -14.82
N ILE A 76 1.04 -0.48 -13.85
CA ILE A 76 1.14 -0.17 -12.41
C ILE A 76 2.61 -0.13 -11.99
N ILE A 77 3.39 -1.13 -12.39
CA ILE A 77 4.82 -1.25 -12.05
C ILE A 77 5.62 -0.08 -12.62
N LEU A 78 5.34 0.33 -13.86
CA LEU A 78 5.99 1.47 -14.51
C LEU A 78 5.70 2.82 -13.81
N ARG A 79 4.67 2.88 -12.96
CA ARG A 79 4.34 4.06 -12.13
C ARG A 79 5.05 4.05 -10.77
N PHE A 80 5.80 3.01 -10.41
CA PHE A 80 6.55 2.92 -9.14
C PHE A 80 7.42 4.15 -8.85
N PRO A 81 8.15 4.74 -9.80
CA PRO A 81 8.88 5.98 -9.55
C PRO A 81 7.98 7.15 -9.12
N GLN A 82 6.77 7.25 -9.69
CA GLN A 82 5.81 8.30 -9.35
C GLN A 82 5.20 8.05 -7.96
N PHE A 83 4.89 6.79 -7.63
CA PHE A 83 4.47 6.43 -6.27
C PHE A 83 5.57 6.76 -5.25
N ARG A 84 6.83 6.38 -5.51
CA ARG A 84 7.96 6.72 -4.63
C ARG A 84 8.04 8.22 -4.38
N GLU A 85 7.95 9.02 -5.44
CA GLU A 85 8.00 10.48 -5.34
C GLU A 85 6.85 11.03 -4.48
N GLY A 86 5.61 10.64 -4.79
CA GLY A 86 4.42 11.09 -4.07
C GLY A 86 4.45 10.72 -2.60
N LEU A 87 4.91 9.51 -2.29
CA LEU A 87 4.98 8.99 -0.93
C LEU A 87 6.18 9.53 -0.14
N ARG A 88 7.32 9.84 -0.79
CA ARG A 88 8.46 10.48 -0.10
C ARG A 88 8.09 11.86 0.45
N ASN A 89 7.17 12.57 -0.20
CA ASN A 89 6.66 13.86 0.29
C ASN A 89 5.94 13.75 1.64
N LEU A 90 5.51 12.54 2.04
CA LEU A 90 4.95 12.30 3.37
C LEU A 90 5.98 12.33 4.49
N ARG A 91 7.29 12.25 4.18
CA ARG A 91 8.33 12.25 5.22
C ARG A 91 8.39 13.55 6.00
N GLY A 92 8.20 14.68 5.31
CA GLY A 92 8.11 15.98 5.99
C GLY A 92 6.88 16.12 6.87
N VAL A 93 5.80 15.39 6.55
CA VAL A 93 4.56 15.35 7.32
C VAL A 93 4.74 14.47 8.55
N PHE A 94 5.32 13.29 8.37
CA PHE A 94 5.67 12.37 9.45
C PHE A 94 6.50 13.08 10.52
N LYS A 95 7.58 13.78 10.11
CA LYS A 95 8.42 14.57 11.03
C LYS A 95 7.72 15.73 11.73
N GLN A 96 6.58 16.21 11.22
CA GLN A 96 5.78 17.23 11.91
C GLN A 96 4.88 16.63 13.01
N TYR A 97 4.65 15.32 12.96
CA TYR A 97 3.78 14.60 13.88
C TYR A 97 4.51 13.76 14.90
N ASP A 98 5.69 13.26 14.55
CA ASP A 98 6.70 12.73 15.45
C ASP A 98 7.32 13.93 16.22
N GLU A 99 6.63 14.36 17.28
CA GLU A 99 6.93 15.59 18.03
C GLU A 99 8.19 15.44 18.88
N ASP A 100 8.45 14.23 19.37
CA ASP A 100 9.67 13.90 20.11
C ASP A 100 10.83 13.44 19.21
N SER A 101 10.58 13.27 17.90
CA SER A 101 11.56 12.84 16.89
C SER A 101 12.17 11.46 17.19
N ASN A 102 11.41 10.56 17.80
CA ASN A 102 11.84 9.20 18.14
C ASN A 102 11.78 8.24 16.92
N GLY A 103 11.24 8.70 15.79
CA GLY A 103 11.14 7.92 14.55
C GLY A 103 9.87 7.08 14.42
N THR A 104 8.93 7.23 15.37
CA THR A 104 7.61 6.58 15.40
C THR A 104 6.56 7.59 15.84
N ILE A 105 5.28 7.34 15.53
CA ILE A 105 4.16 8.15 16.01
C ILE A 105 3.39 7.35 17.06
N ASP A 106 3.36 7.84 18.30
CA ASP A 106 2.61 7.21 19.38
C ASP A 106 1.08 7.52 19.30
N ARG A 107 0.30 7.00 20.25
CA ARG A 107 -1.16 7.18 20.26
C ARG A 107 -1.55 8.63 20.51
N GLU A 108 -0.83 9.31 21.39
CA GLU A 108 -1.06 10.69 21.75
C GLU A 108 -0.76 11.63 20.58
N GLU A 109 0.34 11.40 19.87
CA GLU A 109 0.75 12.09 18.65
C GLU A 109 -0.22 11.82 17.50
N LEU A 110 -0.69 10.57 17.35
CA LEU A 110 -1.74 10.24 16.38
C LEU A 110 -3.03 11.01 16.67
N ASN A 111 -3.47 11.07 17.92
CA ASN A 111 -4.66 11.85 18.28
C ASN A 111 -4.49 13.34 17.92
N ARG A 112 -3.35 13.94 18.27
CA ARG A 112 -3.02 15.33 17.89
C ARG A 112 -2.98 15.52 16.38
N CYS A 113 -2.47 14.53 15.64
CA CYS A 113 -2.46 14.53 14.17
C CYS A 113 -3.88 14.58 13.60
N LEU A 114 -4.78 13.71 14.08
CA LEU A 114 -6.17 13.66 13.64
C LEU A 114 -6.94 14.95 14.00
N GLU A 115 -6.68 15.53 15.17
CA GLU A 115 -7.24 16.82 15.57
C GLU A 115 -6.75 17.97 14.66
N LYS A 116 -5.45 18.03 14.35
CA LYS A 116 -4.84 19.00 13.43
C LYS A 116 -5.41 18.86 12.00
N LEU A 117 -5.70 17.64 11.59
CA LEU A 117 -6.38 17.32 10.32
C LEU A 117 -7.88 17.71 10.33
N GLN A 118 -8.41 18.21 11.45
CA GLN A 118 -9.84 18.52 11.68
C GLN A 118 -10.75 17.31 11.50
N LEU A 119 -10.24 16.12 11.89
CA LEU A 119 -10.95 14.86 11.75
C LEU A 119 -11.52 14.43 13.09
N HIS A 120 -12.83 14.23 13.10
CA HIS A 120 -13.53 13.77 14.28
C HIS A 120 -13.63 12.25 14.24
N PHE A 121 -12.68 11.59 14.89
CA PHE A 121 -12.74 10.16 15.19
C PHE A 121 -13.10 9.96 16.67
N THR A 122 -13.84 8.90 16.99
CA THR A 122 -14.00 8.51 18.40
C THR A 122 -12.71 7.85 18.89
N LYS A 123 -12.49 7.81 20.22
CA LYS A 123 -11.31 7.15 20.80
C LYS A 123 -11.18 5.70 20.33
N GLU A 124 -12.30 5.00 20.21
CA GLU A 124 -12.35 3.62 19.72
C GLU A 124 -11.94 3.53 18.25
N GLU A 125 -12.32 4.50 17.41
CA GLU A 125 -11.92 4.52 16.00
C GLU A 125 -10.44 4.87 15.81
N VAL A 126 -9.89 5.75 16.65
CA VAL A 126 -8.44 6.03 16.66
C VAL A 126 -7.67 4.78 17.07
N GLU A 127 -8.13 4.08 18.12
CA GLU A 127 -7.48 2.87 18.60
C GLU A 127 -7.57 1.73 17.57
N ASP A 128 -8.73 1.56 16.92
CA ASP A 128 -8.92 0.62 15.82
C ASP A 128 -7.97 0.93 14.66
N LEU A 129 -7.80 2.21 14.34
CA LEU A 129 -6.95 2.67 13.25
C LEU A 129 -5.47 2.46 13.58
N PHE A 130 -5.02 2.85 14.78
CA PHE A 130 -3.66 2.65 15.27
C PHE A 130 -3.26 1.18 15.19
N HIS A 131 -4.04 0.29 15.82
CA HIS A 131 -3.76 -1.14 15.82
C HIS A 131 -3.83 -1.78 14.44
N SER A 132 -4.59 -1.21 13.51
CA SER A 132 -4.65 -1.71 12.14
C SER A 132 -3.41 -1.34 11.32
N CYS A 133 -2.70 -0.29 11.73
CA CYS A 133 -1.53 0.23 11.05
C CYS A 133 -0.22 -0.32 11.62
N ASP A 134 -0.14 -0.50 12.93
CA ASP A 134 0.99 -1.13 13.65
C ASP A 134 1.04 -2.64 13.36
N ILE A 135 1.76 -3.03 12.30
CA ILE A 135 1.86 -4.43 11.88
C ILE A 135 2.95 -5.15 12.64
N ASP A 136 4.07 -4.47 12.85
CA ASP A 136 5.23 -5.09 13.48
C ASP A 136 5.14 -5.11 15.00
N GLY A 137 4.09 -4.52 15.56
CA GLY A 137 3.79 -4.54 16.98
C GLY A 137 4.79 -3.71 17.77
N SER A 138 5.36 -2.68 17.14
CA SER A 138 6.33 -1.78 17.76
C SER A 138 5.69 -0.84 18.76
N GLU A 139 4.36 -0.85 18.90
CA GLU A 139 3.57 0.05 19.74
C GLU A 139 3.73 1.54 19.36
N GLY A 140 4.22 1.80 18.15
CA GLY A 140 4.38 3.12 17.54
C GLY A 140 4.29 3.00 16.02
N ILE A 141 3.67 3.98 15.36
CA ILE A 141 3.48 3.95 13.90
C ILE A 141 4.77 4.40 13.22
N GLN A 142 5.43 3.49 12.50
CA GLN A 142 6.60 3.83 11.69
C GLN A 142 6.21 4.56 10.40
N PHE A 143 7.19 5.16 9.73
CA PHE A 143 6.93 5.91 8.50
C PHE A 143 6.12 5.15 7.43
N ASN A 144 6.43 3.87 7.19
CA ASN A 144 5.69 3.08 6.20
C ASN A 144 4.24 2.80 6.64
N GLU A 145 4.03 2.61 7.93
CA GLU A 145 2.71 2.40 8.53
C GLU A 145 1.90 3.70 8.55
N PHE A 146 2.56 4.84 8.73
CA PHE A 146 1.97 6.17 8.63
C PHE A 146 1.45 6.46 7.23
N ILE A 147 2.14 6.00 6.18
CA ILE A 147 1.64 6.09 4.81
C ILE A 147 0.33 5.31 4.67
N VAL A 148 0.29 4.10 5.22
CA VAL A 148 -0.91 3.26 5.20
C VAL A 148 -2.04 3.93 5.96
N LEU A 149 -1.78 4.41 7.17
CA LEU A 149 -2.70 5.18 7.99
C LEU A 149 -3.34 6.32 7.19
N LEU A 150 -2.54 7.19 6.56
CA LEU A 150 -3.03 8.32 5.79
C LEU A 150 -3.88 7.88 4.58
N CYS A 151 -3.49 6.80 3.89
CA CYS A 151 -4.26 6.28 2.77
C CYS A 151 -5.61 5.68 3.21
N LEU A 152 -5.65 5.00 4.37
CA LEU A 152 -6.90 4.51 4.97
C LEU A 152 -7.83 5.65 5.38
N ILE A 153 -7.29 6.67 6.05
CA ILE A 153 -8.04 7.89 6.40
C ILE A 153 -8.58 8.54 5.12
N TYR A 154 -7.73 8.77 4.13
CA TYR A 154 -8.11 9.35 2.84
C TYR A 154 -9.30 8.61 2.21
N LEU A 155 -9.24 7.28 2.15
CA LEU A 155 -10.29 6.46 1.56
C LEU A 155 -11.61 6.49 2.36
N LEU A 156 -11.54 6.45 3.68
CA LEU A 156 -12.73 6.51 4.55
C LEU A 156 -13.41 7.88 4.48
N MET A 157 -12.62 8.92 4.27
CA MET A 157 -13.07 10.29 4.31
C MET A 157 -13.56 10.84 2.99
N LYS A 158 -13.08 10.32 1.85
CA LYS A 158 -13.43 10.83 0.52
C LYS A 158 -14.95 10.93 0.38
N PRO A 159 -15.55 12.14 0.49
CA PRO A 159 -16.99 12.26 0.37
C PRO A 159 -17.35 12.09 -1.10
N SER A 160 -18.36 11.28 -1.40
CA SER A 160 -18.73 10.94 -2.77
C SER A 160 -19.24 12.12 -3.61
N SER A 161 -19.25 13.37 -3.10
CA SER A 161 -19.87 14.51 -3.77
C SER A 161 -19.63 15.92 -3.15
N SER A 162 -18.75 16.13 -2.16
CA SER A 162 -18.53 17.47 -1.58
C SER A 162 -17.07 17.93 -1.65
N PRO A 163 -16.74 19.01 -2.38
CA PRO A 163 -15.36 19.52 -2.49
C PRO A 163 -14.82 20.17 -1.20
N ASP A 164 -15.65 20.38 -0.17
CA ASP A 164 -15.32 21.23 0.98
C ASP A 164 -14.62 20.51 2.15
N ASN A 165 -14.61 19.16 2.16
CA ASN A 165 -13.90 18.36 3.19
C ASN A 165 -12.61 17.71 2.64
N THR A 166 -12.02 18.32 1.62
CA THR A 166 -10.71 17.93 1.11
C THR A 166 -9.70 18.17 2.22
N LEU A 167 -9.06 17.11 2.71
CA LEU A 167 -8.02 17.18 3.74
C LEU A 167 -7.06 18.32 3.38
N LYS A 168 -7.13 19.46 4.09
CA LYS A 168 -6.30 20.66 3.81
C LYS A 168 -4.80 20.41 3.94
N MET A 169 -4.42 19.19 4.27
CA MET A 169 -3.10 18.87 4.75
C MET A 169 -2.10 18.45 3.70
N HIS A 170 -2.52 18.05 2.48
CA HIS A 170 -1.54 17.54 1.52
C HIS A 170 -1.78 18.02 0.09
N SER A 171 -0.66 18.31 -0.57
CA SER A 171 -0.55 18.66 -1.98
C SER A 171 -1.45 17.79 -2.87
N LEU A 172 -2.02 18.38 -3.93
CA LEU A 172 -2.75 17.68 -5.00
C LEU A 172 -2.01 16.42 -5.51
N GLN A 173 -0.68 16.45 -5.45
CA GLN A 173 0.17 15.32 -5.84
C GLN A 173 -0.01 14.09 -4.93
N LEU A 174 -0.29 14.28 -3.64
CA LEU A 174 -0.52 13.17 -2.72
C LEU A 174 -1.89 12.55 -2.95
N GLU A 175 -2.93 13.36 -3.13
CA GLU A 175 -4.26 12.86 -3.47
C GLU A 175 -4.22 12.04 -4.75
N ALA A 176 -3.55 12.55 -5.78
CA ALA A 176 -3.31 11.80 -7.01
C ALA A 176 -2.55 10.48 -6.76
N THR A 177 -1.61 10.46 -5.81
CA THR A 177 -0.85 9.24 -5.45
C THR A 177 -1.77 8.22 -4.80
N PHE A 178 -2.57 8.61 -3.81
CA PHE A 178 -3.53 7.71 -3.16
C PHE A 178 -4.63 7.24 -4.12
N ASP A 179 -5.13 8.12 -4.98
CA ASP A 179 -6.07 7.76 -6.03
C ASP A 179 -5.50 6.74 -6.98
N THR A 180 -4.24 6.92 -7.39
CA THR A 180 -3.57 5.96 -8.26
C THR A 180 -3.36 4.60 -7.56
N ILE A 181 -3.16 4.58 -6.24
CA ILE A 181 -3.07 3.33 -5.45
C ILE A 181 -4.44 2.64 -5.38
N VAL A 182 -5.51 3.40 -5.12
CA VAL A 182 -6.89 2.89 -5.10
C VAL A 182 -7.27 2.35 -6.48
N GLU A 183 -6.96 3.07 -7.55
CA GLU A 183 -7.15 2.61 -8.93
C GLU A 183 -6.39 1.31 -9.23
N ALA A 184 -5.17 1.15 -8.69
CA ALA A 184 -4.40 -0.08 -8.86
C ALA A 184 -5.10 -1.27 -8.18
N PHE A 185 -5.62 -1.09 -6.96
CA PHE A 185 -6.42 -2.11 -6.30
C PHE A 185 -7.69 -2.44 -7.09
N LEU A 186 -8.46 -1.42 -7.48
CA LEU A 186 -9.69 -1.59 -8.25
C LEU A 186 -9.43 -2.24 -9.61
N PHE A 187 -8.27 -1.99 -10.23
CA PHE A 187 -7.85 -2.66 -11.46
C PHE A 187 -7.63 -4.16 -11.25
N LEU A 188 -7.04 -4.54 -10.11
CA LEU A 188 -6.83 -5.94 -9.73
C LEU A 188 -8.14 -6.61 -9.32
N ASP A 189 -9.06 -5.91 -8.67
CA ASP A 189 -10.38 -6.40 -8.27
C ASP A 189 -11.30 -6.54 -9.49
N LYS A 190 -11.28 -7.73 -10.11
CA LYS A 190 -12.01 -8.02 -11.34
C LYS A 190 -13.46 -8.41 -11.10
N ASN A 191 -13.80 -8.98 -9.95
CA ASN A 191 -15.18 -9.34 -9.61
C ASN A 191 -15.92 -8.19 -8.91
N GLY A 192 -15.19 -7.16 -8.45
CA GLY A 192 -15.76 -5.97 -7.82
C GLY A 192 -16.30 -6.24 -6.42
N ASP A 193 -15.79 -7.26 -5.72
CA ASP A 193 -16.25 -7.62 -4.38
C ASP A 193 -15.52 -6.89 -3.25
N GLY A 194 -14.60 -5.97 -3.60
CA GLY A 194 -13.80 -5.21 -2.66
C GLY A 194 -12.63 -5.99 -2.06
N LYS A 195 -12.32 -7.19 -2.57
CA LYS A 195 -11.20 -8.05 -2.19
C LYS A 195 -10.50 -8.58 -3.43
N LEU A 196 -9.25 -9.02 -3.28
CA LEU A 196 -8.53 -9.73 -4.34
C LEU A 196 -8.46 -11.20 -3.99
N ASN A 197 -9.12 -12.03 -4.78
CA ASN A 197 -8.89 -13.47 -4.73
C ASN A 197 -7.85 -13.89 -5.79
N LYS A 198 -7.38 -15.13 -5.69
CA LYS A 198 -6.37 -15.66 -6.61
C LYS A 198 -6.79 -15.55 -8.09
N LYS A 199 -8.08 -15.69 -8.40
CA LYS A 199 -8.58 -15.58 -9.78
C LYS A 199 -8.50 -14.14 -10.28
N ASP A 200 -8.76 -13.14 -9.43
CA ASP A 200 -8.69 -11.73 -9.83
C ASP A 200 -7.26 -11.35 -10.21
N VAL A 201 -6.28 -11.68 -9.36
CA VAL A 201 -4.86 -11.43 -9.61
C VAL A 201 -4.37 -12.19 -10.85
N MET A 202 -4.76 -13.46 -11.00
CA MET A 202 -4.43 -14.25 -12.20
C MET A 202 -5.04 -13.64 -13.47
N LYS A 203 -6.29 -13.19 -13.41
CA LYS A 203 -6.97 -12.59 -14.55
C LYS A 203 -6.30 -11.26 -14.94
N ALA A 204 -6.02 -10.39 -13.98
CA ALA A 204 -5.31 -9.14 -14.21
C ALA A 204 -3.90 -9.33 -14.81
N LEU A 205 -3.16 -10.38 -14.40
CA LEU A 205 -1.84 -10.70 -14.97
C LEU A 205 -1.90 -11.30 -16.38
N ASN A 206 -2.93 -12.09 -16.68
CA ASN A 206 -3.05 -12.76 -17.98
C ASN A 206 -3.76 -11.91 -19.04
N GLU A 207 -4.61 -10.97 -18.64
CA GLU A 207 -5.27 -10.02 -19.56
C GLU A 207 -4.31 -8.95 -20.09
N ALA A 208 -3.23 -8.66 -19.36
CA ALA A 208 -2.22 -7.67 -19.73
C ALA A 208 -1.51 -7.98 -21.05
N SER A 209 -1.27 -9.27 -21.33
CA SER A 209 -0.55 -9.73 -22.52
C SER A 209 -0.99 -11.16 -22.86
N PRO A 210 -1.79 -11.39 -23.93
CA PRO A 210 -2.20 -12.74 -24.36
C PRO A 210 -1.01 -13.69 -24.64
N TRP A 211 0.16 -13.11 -24.92
CA TRP A 211 1.38 -13.78 -25.38
C TRP A 211 2.45 -13.91 -24.29
N GLU A 212 2.31 -13.18 -23.18
CA GLU A 212 3.26 -13.16 -22.07
C GLU A 212 2.51 -13.51 -20.79
N ARG A 213 2.13 -14.78 -20.65
CA ARG A 213 1.61 -15.26 -19.38
C ARG A 213 2.72 -15.19 -18.35
N SER A 214 2.52 -14.38 -17.32
CA SER A 214 3.39 -14.41 -16.14
C SER A 214 3.47 -15.86 -15.64
N PRO A 215 4.69 -16.39 -15.39
CA PRO A 215 4.82 -17.73 -14.86
C PRO A 215 3.98 -17.86 -13.59
N ALA A 216 3.22 -18.96 -13.46
CA ALA A 216 2.36 -19.19 -12.29
C ALA A 216 3.14 -19.12 -10.95
N CYS A 217 4.46 -19.34 -10.99
CA CYS A 217 5.38 -19.18 -9.86
C CYS A 217 5.37 -17.72 -9.32
N VAL A 218 5.35 -16.72 -10.20
CA VAL A 218 5.39 -15.29 -9.86
C VAL A 218 4.06 -14.85 -9.26
N THR A 219 2.93 -15.16 -9.92
CA THR A 219 1.60 -14.82 -9.40
C THR A 219 1.35 -15.42 -8.02
N ARG A 220 1.75 -16.69 -7.83
CA ARG A 220 1.60 -17.36 -6.53
C ARG A 220 2.45 -16.70 -5.45
N THR A 221 3.62 -16.19 -5.80
CA THR A 221 4.52 -15.53 -4.85
C THR A 221 3.93 -14.17 -4.44
N ARG A 222 3.56 -13.32 -5.40
CA ARG A 222 2.95 -12.02 -5.13
C ARG A 222 1.63 -12.12 -4.37
N PHE A 223 0.78 -13.08 -4.71
CA PHE A 223 -0.46 -13.30 -3.96
C PHE A 223 -0.18 -13.67 -2.50
N LYS A 224 0.77 -14.58 -2.25
CA LYS A 224 1.17 -14.95 -0.88
C LYS A 224 1.82 -13.82 -0.10
N GLU A 225 2.55 -12.93 -0.78
CA GLU A 225 3.13 -11.73 -0.18
C GLU A 225 2.07 -10.72 0.24
N MET A 226 0.84 -10.80 -0.27
CA MET A 226 -0.27 -9.95 0.13
C MET A 226 -1.21 -10.65 1.13
N ASP A 227 -1.53 -11.94 0.92
CA ASP A 227 -2.44 -12.76 1.75
C ASP A 227 -1.75 -13.18 3.07
N TRP A 228 -1.55 -12.21 3.96
CA TRP A 228 -0.78 -12.38 5.19
C TRP A 228 -1.47 -13.27 6.21
N ASP A 229 -2.78 -13.11 6.36
CA ASP A 229 -3.58 -13.95 7.26
C ASP A 229 -3.89 -15.34 6.67
N LYS A 230 -3.54 -15.55 5.38
CA LYS A 230 -3.70 -16.79 4.62
C LYS A 230 -5.15 -17.24 4.52
N ASN A 231 -6.09 -16.31 4.55
CA ASN A 231 -7.51 -16.60 4.39
C ASN A 231 -7.88 -16.85 2.90
N GLY A 232 -6.94 -16.64 1.97
CA GLY A 232 -7.11 -16.86 0.53
C GLY A 232 -7.78 -15.69 -0.20
N LYS A 233 -7.92 -14.55 0.47
CA LYS A 233 -8.41 -13.28 -0.03
C LYS A 233 -7.51 -12.18 0.52
N VAL A 234 -7.22 -11.19 -0.31
CA VAL A 234 -6.44 -10.03 0.07
C VAL A 234 -7.40 -8.86 0.24
N CYS A 235 -7.50 -8.29 1.43
CA CYS A 235 -8.22 -7.06 1.66
C CYS A 235 -7.42 -5.83 1.19
N PHE A 236 -8.05 -4.66 1.12
CA PHE A 236 -7.34 -3.44 0.69
C PHE A 236 -6.14 -3.11 1.59
N ARG A 237 -6.26 -3.32 2.91
CA ARG A 237 -5.17 -3.06 3.86
C ARG A 237 -3.96 -3.96 3.57
N GLU A 238 -4.18 -5.25 3.41
CA GLU A 238 -3.16 -6.23 3.04
C GLU A 238 -2.46 -5.90 1.72
N PHE A 239 -3.25 -5.54 0.69
CA PHE A 239 -2.70 -5.05 -0.57
C PHE A 239 -1.84 -3.82 -0.36
N LEU A 240 -2.35 -2.81 0.35
CA LEU A 240 -1.71 -1.53 0.52
C LEU A 240 -0.34 -1.68 1.20
N PHE A 241 -0.26 -2.46 2.27
CA PHE A 241 1.01 -2.69 2.93
C PHE A 241 2.04 -3.41 2.05
N ALA A 242 1.63 -4.49 1.38
CA ALA A 242 2.50 -5.18 0.43
C ALA A 242 2.95 -4.24 -0.69
N PHE A 243 2.04 -3.39 -1.17
CA PHE A 243 2.28 -2.42 -2.23
C PHE A 243 3.30 -1.35 -1.81
N ILE A 244 3.14 -0.72 -0.65
CA ILE A 244 4.09 0.28 -0.13
C ILE A 244 5.49 -0.34 0.03
N ASN A 245 5.56 -1.57 0.53
CA ASN A 245 6.82 -2.30 0.65
C ASN A 245 7.45 -2.62 -0.71
N TRP A 246 6.66 -3.02 -1.71
CA TRP A 246 7.17 -3.24 -3.08
C TRP A 246 7.61 -1.96 -3.78
N VAL A 247 6.88 -0.87 -3.57
CA VAL A 247 7.29 0.46 -4.05
C VAL A 247 8.66 0.78 -3.47
N GLY A 248 8.95 0.40 -2.22
CA GLY A 248 10.29 0.43 -1.64
C GLY A 248 10.75 1.86 -1.40
N ILE A 249 10.05 2.56 -0.52
CA ILE A 249 10.48 3.88 -0.07
C ILE A 249 11.59 3.62 0.94
N GLU A 250 12.83 3.77 0.50
CA GLU A 250 13.98 3.63 1.37
C GLU A 250 13.77 4.59 2.54
N SER A 251 13.86 4.05 3.76
CA SER A 251 14.23 4.84 4.92
C SER A 251 15.65 5.27 4.62
N ASP A 252 15.82 6.34 3.84
CA ASP A 252 17.13 6.90 3.57
C ASP A 252 17.70 7.26 4.94
N GLU A 253 18.56 6.35 5.42
CA GLU A 253 19.64 6.59 6.34
C GLU A 253 20.16 7.99 6.07
N GLU A 254 20.27 8.78 7.13
CA GLU A 254 20.88 10.10 7.14
C GLU A 254 22.09 10.09 6.21
N LEU A 255 21.99 10.79 5.08
CA LEU A 255 23.19 11.24 4.39
C LEU A 255 23.97 12.04 5.44
N PRO A 256 25.17 11.60 5.85
CA PRO A 256 25.96 12.39 6.76
C PRO A 256 26.16 13.74 6.09
N ASP A 257 25.79 14.79 6.82
CA ASP A 257 26.07 16.17 6.49
C ASP A 257 27.53 16.24 6.04
N SER A 258 27.76 16.39 4.73
CA SER A 258 29.09 16.62 4.21
C SER A 258 29.42 18.07 4.49
N GLY A 259 29.62 18.35 5.78
CA GLY A 259 30.30 19.53 6.25
C GLY A 259 31.74 19.48 5.75
N THR A 260 32.01 20.34 4.77
CA THR A 260 33.33 20.94 4.54
C THR A 260 33.12 22.36 4.09
#